data_AF-A5D966-F1
#
_entry.id   AF-A5D966-F1
#
_cell.length_a   1.000
_cell.length_b   1.000
_cell.length_c   1.000
_cell.angle_alpha   90.00
_cell.angle_beta   90.00
_cell.angle_gamma   90.00
#
_symmetry.space_group_name_H-M   'P 1'
#
loop_
_entity.id
_entity.type
_entity.pdbx_description
1 polymer ?
#
loop_
_entity_poly.entity_id
_entity_poly.type
_entity_poly.pdbx_seq_one_letter_code
_entity_poly.pdbx_strand_id
1 'polypeptide(L)'
;MRGLRLLAVALTCCWWPPGSQGKTLRGSFSSAAARDAQGQSIGHFEFHGDHALLCVRINNIAVAVGKEAKLYLFQAQEWLKLQEGGPEYSCSEKLSKAQLTMAVNQTEHNLTVSQIPYPQKWHVFYADKYTCREGGEESQMEDVPFEMMLLNPDAEGNPFDHFSAGESGKNMYLDILSVEKDLCPRIFMLCYLNTKKLKTTCVQQ
;
A
#
# COMPACT_ATOMS: atom_id res chain seq x y z
N MET A 1 -26.63 49.33 -34.70
CA MET A 1 -26.30 48.62 -33.44
C MET A 1 -26.34 47.12 -33.71
N ARG A 2 -25.18 46.51 -34.00
CA ARG A 2 -25.03 45.06 -34.19
C ARG A 2 -24.14 44.58 -33.04
N GLY A 3 -24.73 43.81 -32.12
CA GLY A 3 -24.12 43.42 -30.86
C GLY A 3 -22.92 42.51 -31.06
N LEU A 4 -21.77 42.98 -30.59
CA LEU A 4 -20.55 42.22 -30.34
C LEU A 4 -20.85 41.11 -29.32
N ARG A 5 -20.61 39.85 -29.66
CA ARG A 5 -20.40 38.79 -28.67
C ARG A 5 -19.12 38.04 -29.01
N LEU A 6 -18.03 38.55 -28.42
CA LEU A 6 -16.73 37.91 -28.35
C LEU A 6 -16.74 36.85 -27.24
N LEU A 7 -16.08 35.73 -27.54
CA LEU A 7 -15.16 34.95 -26.70
C LEU A 7 -15.63 34.49 -25.30
N ALA A 8 -15.75 33.16 -25.14
CA ALA A 8 -15.23 32.44 -23.96
C ALA A 8 -15.37 30.91 -24.15
N VAL A 9 -14.49 30.28 -24.94
CA VAL A 9 -14.26 28.82 -24.86
C VAL A 9 -12.76 28.58 -25.01
N ALA A 10 -12.00 28.85 -23.96
CA ALA A 10 -10.64 28.37 -23.80
C ALA A 10 -10.21 28.63 -22.35
N LEU A 11 -10.52 27.73 -21.42
CA LEU A 11 -9.88 27.66 -20.08
C LEU A 11 -10.36 26.41 -19.31
N THR A 12 -10.25 25.22 -19.91
CA THR A 12 -10.48 23.95 -19.17
C THR A 12 -9.43 22.87 -19.46
N CYS A 13 -8.30 23.18 -20.11
CA CYS A 13 -7.26 22.19 -20.42
C CYS A 13 -6.04 22.20 -19.48
N CYS A 14 -6.03 22.97 -18.38
CA CYS A 14 -4.87 23.02 -17.48
C CYS A 14 -5.05 22.32 -16.14
N TRP A 15 -6.23 21.77 -15.83
CA TRP A 15 -6.46 21.03 -14.60
C TRP A 15 -6.75 19.58 -14.92
N TRP A 16 -5.79 18.90 -15.54
CA TRP A 16 -5.70 17.47 -15.28
C TRP A 16 -5.26 17.33 -13.82
N PRO A 17 -6.04 16.63 -12.96
CA PRO A 17 -5.48 16.17 -11.72
C PRO A 17 -4.22 15.38 -12.07
N PRO A 18 -3.12 15.49 -11.31
CA PRO A 18 -2.01 14.57 -11.46
C PRO A 18 -2.60 13.16 -11.48
N GLY A 19 -2.37 12.46 -12.59
CA GLY A 19 -2.93 11.13 -12.85
C GLY A 19 -2.83 10.29 -11.60
N SER A 20 -3.90 9.57 -11.29
CA SER A 20 -4.11 8.83 -10.04
C SER A 20 -2.80 8.46 -9.36
N GLN A 21 -2.44 9.20 -8.32
CA GLN A 21 -1.31 8.87 -7.48
C GLN A 21 -1.74 7.64 -6.70
N GLY A 22 -1.44 6.43 -7.19
CA GLY A 22 -1.48 5.31 -6.26
C GLY A 22 -0.38 5.42 -5.25
N LYS A 23 -0.33 4.43 -4.37
CA LYS A 23 0.19 4.61 -3.02
C LYS A 23 1.72 4.75 -3.03
N THR A 24 2.15 5.99 -3.24
CA THR A 24 3.52 6.45 -3.01
C THR A 24 3.53 7.15 -1.66
N LEU A 25 4.29 6.59 -0.72
CA LEU A 25 4.48 7.16 0.61
C LEU A 25 5.84 7.87 0.65
N ARG A 26 5.84 9.10 1.15
CA ARG A 26 7.05 9.88 1.40
C ARG A 26 7.06 10.29 2.86
N GLY A 27 8.21 10.22 3.50
CA GLY A 27 8.34 10.56 4.91
C GLY A 27 9.77 10.41 5.41
N SER A 28 9.90 10.32 6.73
CA SER A 28 11.16 10.07 7.40
C SER A 28 11.05 8.92 8.39
N PHE A 29 12.10 8.10 8.45
CA PHE A 29 12.27 7.11 9.50
C PHE A 29 12.91 7.76 10.70
N SER A 30 12.17 7.76 11.82
CA SER A 30 12.57 8.42 13.05
C SER A 30 12.76 7.43 14.18
N SER A 31 13.95 7.40 14.74
CA SER A 31 14.31 6.53 15.88
C SER A 31 13.49 6.87 17.12
N ALA A 32 13.19 8.17 17.33
CA ALA A 32 12.34 8.62 18.43
C ALA A 32 10.90 8.13 18.28
N ALA A 33 10.28 8.37 17.11
CA ALA A 33 8.93 7.89 16.83
C ALA A 33 8.84 6.35 16.90
N ALA A 34 9.87 5.64 16.43
CA ALA A 34 9.93 4.20 16.54
C ALA A 34 10.02 3.74 17.99
N ARG A 35 10.85 4.37 18.82
CA ARG A 35 10.98 4.03 20.24
C ARG A 35 9.67 4.27 21.00
N ASP A 36 9.06 5.43 20.83
CA ASP A 36 7.85 5.82 21.57
C ASP A 36 6.65 4.92 21.24
N ALA A 37 6.55 4.46 19.99
CA ALA A 37 5.48 3.60 19.52
C ALA A 37 5.84 2.09 19.51
N GLN A 38 7.04 1.71 19.94
CA GLN A 38 7.60 0.36 19.78
C GLN A 38 7.53 -0.15 18.32
N GLY A 39 7.89 0.74 17.39
CA GLY A 39 7.81 0.59 15.94
C GLY A 39 7.04 1.77 15.33
N GLN A 40 7.67 2.51 14.42
CA GLN A 40 7.03 3.64 13.74
C GLN A 40 6.10 3.10 12.63
N SER A 41 4.81 3.42 12.68
CA SER A 41 3.87 3.09 11.60
C SER A 41 4.17 3.94 10.36
N ILE A 42 4.46 3.30 9.24
CA ILE A 42 4.72 3.96 7.95
C ILE A 42 3.46 4.04 7.11
N GLY A 43 2.67 2.96 7.13
CA GLY A 43 1.44 2.89 6.37
C GLY A 43 0.90 1.47 6.28
N HIS A 44 -0.10 1.29 5.42
CA HIS A 44 -0.65 -0.03 5.11
C HIS A 44 -1.10 -0.09 3.66
N PHE A 45 -1.16 -1.28 3.06
CA PHE A 45 -1.61 -1.49 1.70
C PHE A 45 -2.24 -2.88 1.55
N GLU A 46 -3.27 -3.00 0.73
CA GLU A 46 -3.92 -4.27 0.43
C GLU A 46 -3.33 -4.85 -0.85
N PHE A 47 -2.40 -5.79 -0.67
CA PHE A 47 -1.72 -6.48 -1.75
C PHE A 47 -2.57 -7.63 -2.29
N HIS A 48 -2.45 -7.94 -3.58
CA HIS A 48 -3.05 -9.11 -4.22
C HIS A 48 -2.15 -9.71 -5.31
N GLY A 49 -2.43 -10.94 -5.72
CA GLY A 49 -1.71 -11.64 -6.79
C GLY A 49 -0.27 -12.04 -6.42
N ASP A 50 0.42 -12.64 -7.39
CA ASP A 50 1.69 -13.35 -7.14
C ASP A 50 2.95 -12.49 -7.29
N HIS A 51 2.80 -11.25 -7.77
CA HIS A 51 3.92 -10.34 -8.07
C HIS A 51 3.74 -8.96 -7.44
N ALA A 52 3.01 -8.85 -6.33
CA ALA A 52 2.98 -7.61 -5.58
C ALA A 52 4.39 -7.19 -5.13
N LEU A 53 4.67 -5.89 -5.14
CA LEU A 53 6.00 -5.33 -4.95
C LEU A 53 5.96 -4.13 -4.01
N LEU A 54 6.88 -4.14 -3.05
CA LEU A 54 7.24 -2.99 -2.23
C LEU A 54 8.59 -2.47 -2.69
N CYS A 55 8.62 -1.27 -3.25
CA CYS A 55 9.85 -0.57 -3.60
C CYS A 55 10.15 0.50 -2.56
N VAL A 56 11.38 0.55 -2.04
CA VAL A 56 11.81 1.56 -1.07
C VAL A 56 13.08 2.24 -1.54
N ARG A 57 13.06 3.56 -1.61
CA ARG A 57 14.18 4.41 -1.99
C ARG A 57 14.65 5.26 -0.81
N ILE A 58 15.96 5.28 -0.61
CA ILE A 58 16.62 5.94 0.53
C ILE A 58 17.71 6.87 0.01
N ASN A 59 17.62 8.14 0.40
CA ASN A 59 18.57 9.16 -0.05
C ASN A 59 19.90 9.08 0.72
N ASN A 60 19.85 8.90 2.05
CA ASN A 60 21.02 8.84 2.92
C ASN A 60 21.18 7.45 3.52
N ILE A 61 21.79 6.54 2.77
CA ILE A 61 21.91 5.14 3.19
C ILE A 61 22.89 4.94 4.35
N ALA A 62 23.86 5.85 4.52
CA ALA A 62 24.86 5.75 5.59
C ALA A 62 24.20 5.84 6.97
N VAL A 63 23.23 6.74 7.13
CA VAL A 63 22.48 6.89 8.39
C VAL A 63 21.61 5.66 8.65
N ALA A 64 20.91 5.16 7.64
CA ALA A 64 20.07 3.96 7.76
C ALA A 64 20.89 2.72 8.18
N VAL A 65 22.05 2.50 7.54
CA VAL A 65 22.98 1.42 7.89
C VAL A 65 23.54 1.61 9.29
N GLY A 66 23.95 2.84 9.65
CA GLY A 66 24.46 3.17 10.97
C GLY A 66 23.45 2.91 12.10
N LYS A 67 22.14 3.03 11.80
CA LYS A 67 21.04 2.71 12.72
C LYS A 67 20.62 1.25 12.70
N GLU A 68 21.12 0.44 11.77
CA GLU A 68 20.59 -0.92 11.49
C GLU A 68 19.08 -0.89 11.20
N ALA A 69 18.67 0.10 10.38
CA ALA A 69 17.29 0.34 9.98
C ALA A 69 16.65 -0.90 9.33
N LYS A 70 15.42 -1.22 9.74
CA LYS A 70 14.64 -2.34 9.25
C LYS A 70 13.18 -1.94 9.03
N LEU A 71 12.58 -2.52 8.00
CA LEU A 71 11.15 -2.50 7.76
C LEU A 71 10.53 -3.84 8.12
N TYR A 72 9.41 -3.80 8.82
CA TYR A 72 8.65 -4.94 9.30
C TYR A 72 7.26 -4.87 8.70
N LEU A 73 6.87 -5.93 7.98
CA LEU A 73 5.55 -6.01 7.37
C LEU A 73 4.70 -7.05 8.10
N PHE A 74 3.56 -6.60 8.60
CA PHE A 74 2.59 -7.42 9.30
C PHE A 74 1.33 -7.58 8.47
N GLN A 75 0.86 -8.80 8.33
CA GLN A 75 -0.48 -9.09 7.87
C GLN A 75 -1.50 -8.58 8.89
N ALA A 76 -2.62 -8.04 8.42
CA ALA A 76 -3.61 -7.39 9.29
C ALA A 76 -4.14 -8.29 10.42
N GLN A 77 -4.32 -9.59 10.16
CA GLN A 77 -4.77 -10.54 11.19
C GLN A 77 -3.73 -10.73 12.30
N GLU A 78 -2.44 -10.84 11.94
CA GLU A 78 -1.36 -10.98 12.91
C GLU A 78 -1.12 -9.68 13.67
N TRP A 79 -1.22 -8.54 13.00
CA TRP A 79 -1.20 -7.24 13.66
C TRP A 79 -2.35 -7.10 14.67
N LEU A 80 -3.57 -7.50 14.31
CA LEU A 80 -4.73 -7.43 15.18
C LEU A 80 -4.55 -8.30 16.43
N LYS A 81 -4.03 -9.53 16.28
CA LYS A 81 -3.73 -10.42 17.42
C LYS A 81 -2.74 -9.78 18.39
N LEU A 82 -1.74 -9.05 17.89
CA LEU A 82 -0.78 -8.32 18.73
C LEU A 82 -1.40 -7.13 19.48
N GLN A 83 -2.54 -6.61 19.01
CA GLN A 83 -3.29 -5.53 19.67
C GLN A 83 -4.33 -6.08 20.66
N GLU A 84 -4.98 -7.19 20.32
CA GLU A 84 -6.13 -7.72 21.06
C GLU A 84 -5.78 -8.86 22.04
N GLY A 85 -4.62 -9.52 21.88
CA GLY A 85 -4.39 -10.85 22.44
C GLY A 85 -3.21 -11.00 23.40
N GLY A 86 -3.50 -11.07 24.70
CA GLY A 86 -2.68 -11.78 25.69
C GLY A 86 -1.34 -11.13 26.05
N PRO A 87 -0.45 -11.81 26.82
CA PRO A 87 0.59 -11.21 27.66
C PRO A 87 1.39 -10.11 26.94
N GLU A 88 1.76 -9.07 27.70
CA GLU A 88 2.46 -7.87 27.23
C GLU A 88 3.78 -8.26 26.53
N TYR A 89 3.70 -8.48 25.21
CA TYR A 89 4.86 -8.80 24.39
C TYR A 89 5.88 -7.68 24.56
N SER A 90 7.14 -8.04 24.81
CA SER A 90 8.21 -7.05 24.77
C SER A 90 8.33 -6.46 23.36
N CYS A 91 8.88 -5.25 23.25
CA CYS A 91 9.06 -4.55 21.96
C CYS A 91 9.72 -5.45 20.89
N SER A 92 10.78 -6.16 21.26
CA SER A 92 11.50 -7.06 20.36
C SER A 92 10.66 -8.27 19.95
N GLU A 93 9.91 -8.86 20.87
CA GLU A 93 9.01 -9.99 20.57
C GLU A 93 7.91 -9.57 19.60
N LYS A 94 7.32 -8.39 19.80
CA LYS A 94 6.31 -7.83 18.88
C LYS A 94 6.85 -7.68 17.47
N LEU A 95 8.03 -7.07 17.31
CA LEU A 95 8.68 -6.91 16.00
C LEU A 95 9.02 -8.27 15.35
N SER A 96 9.39 -9.28 16.15
CA SER A 96 9.72 -10.62 15.65
C SER A 96 8.54 -11.37 15.01
N LYS A 97 7.30 -10.92 15.23
CA LYS A 97 6.09 -11.52 14.65
C LYS A 97 5.76 -11.02 13.24
N ALA A 98 6.54 -10.10 12.68
CA ALA A 98 6.37 -9.65 11.30
C ALA A 98 6.56 -10.82 10.32
N GLN A 99 5.71 -10.91 9.30
CA GLN A 99 5.80 -11.98 8.29
C GLN A 99 6.97 -11.73 7.34
N LEU A 100 7.27 -10.46 7.04
CA LEU A 100 8.43 -10.06 6.26
C LEU A 100 9.23 -9.02 7.03
N THR A 101 10.55 -9.17 7.01
CA THR A 101 11.49 -8.19 7.55
C THR A 101 12.54 -7.90 6.48
N MET A 102 12.84 -6.61 6.30
CA MET A 102 13.80 -6.15 5.30
C MET A 102 14.77 -5.17 5.94
N ALA A 103 16.07 -5.39 5.77
CA ALA A 103 17.09 -4.44 6.19
C ALA A 103 17.22 -3.30 5.17
N VAL A 104 17.28 -2.07 5.65
CA VAL A 104 17.38 -0.86 4.82
C VAL A 104 18.87 -0.50 4.65
N ASN A 105 19.57 -1.30 3.84
CA ASN A 105 21.03 -1.21 3.65
C ASN A 105 21.47 -0.93 2.20
N GLN A 106 20.55 -0.53 1.32
CA GLN A 106 20.76 -0.16 -0.08
C GLN A 106 19.89 1.06 -0.40
N THR A 107 20.27 1.81 -1.42
CA THR A 107 19.55 3.02 -1.86
C THR A 107 18.19 2.70 -2.47
N GLU A 108 18.04 1.52 -3.08
CA GLU A 108 16.78 1.01 -3.59
C GLU A 108 16.62 -0.45 -3.18
N HIS A 109 15.44 -0.80 -2.68
CA HIS A 109 15.06 -2.14 -2.26
C HIS A 109 13.76 -2.54 -2.93
N ASN A 110 13.75 -3.73 -3.51
CA ASN A 110 12.57 -4.32 -4.14
C ASN A 110 12.21 -5.61 -3.42
N LEU A 111 11.11 -5.57 -2.66
CA LEU A 111 10.60 -6.71 -1.91
C LEU A 111 9.33 -7.23 -2.58
N THR A 112 9.40 -8.44 -3.14
CA THR A 112 8.20 -9.10 -3.66
C THR A 112 7.38 -9.69 -2.53
N VAL A 113 6.12 -9.30 -2.44
CA VAL A 113 5.13 -9.87 -1.53
C VAL A 113 4.38 -10.96 -2.31
N SER A 114 4.91 -12.17 -2.31
CA SER A 114 4.42 -13.28 -3.17
C SER A 114 3.29 -14.09 -2.53
N GLN A 115 2.60 -14.88 -3.36
CA GLN A 115 1.66 -15.94 -2.98
C GLN A 115 0.47 -15.45 -2.16
N ILE A 116 -0.21 -14.42 -2.65
CA ILE A 116 -1.39 -13.83 -1.99
C ILE A 116 -2.65 -14.39 -2.67
N PRO A 117 -3.26 -15.48 -2.14
CA PRO A 117 -4.41 -16.13 -2.79
C PRO A 117 -5.68 -15.26 -2.79
N TYR A 118 -5.77 -14.29 -1.89
CA TYR A 118 -6.86 -13.33 -1.80
C TYR A 118 -6.31 -11.97 -1.32
N PRO A 119 -6.89 -10.83 -1.71
CA PRO A 119 -6.42 -9.53 -1.28
C PRO A 119 -6.26 -9.44 0.24
N GLN A 120 -5.07 -9.05 0.68
CA GLN A 120 -4.71 -9.04 2.09
C GLN A 120 -4.07 -7.71 2.47
N LYS A 121 -4.55 -7.11 3.56
CA LYS A 121 -3.98 -5.87 4.09
C LYS A 121 -2.70 -6.16 4.87
N TRP A 122 -1.66 -5.40 4.54
CA TRP A 122 -0.36 -5.41 5.19
C TRP A 122 -0.08 -4.05 5.82
N HIS A 123 0.49 -4.05 7.02
CA HIS A 123 0.96 -2.88 7.74
C HIS A 123 2.48 -2.83 7.71
N VAL A 124 3.05 -1.68 7.39
CA VAL A 124 4.49 -1.47 7.28
C VAL A 124 4.94 -0.62 8.47
N PHE A 125 5.93 -1.14 9.19
CA PHE A 125 6.55 -0.47 10.33
C PHE A 125 8.05 -0.31 10.13
N TYR A 126 8.59 0.79 10.63
CA TYR A 126 10.02 1.01 10.74
C TYR A 126 10.48 0.76 12.19
N ALA A 127 11.63 0.10 12.32
CA ALA A 127 12.37 0.05 13.57
C ALA A 127 13.89 -0.01 13.29
N ASP A 128 14.66 0.32 14.31
CA ASP A 128 16.11 0.32 14.29
C ASP A 128 16.67 -0.18 15.63
N LYS A 129 18.00 -0.24 15.76
CA LYS A 129 18.65 -0.74 16.98
C LYS A 129 18.34 0.06 18.25
N TYR A 130 17.78 1.25 18.13
CA TYR A 130 17.41 2.11 19.25
C TYR A 130 15.95 1.95 19.66
N THR A 131 15.11 1.38 18.79
CA THR A 131 13.66 1.28 18.97
C THR A 131 13.27 0.54 20.25
N CYS A 132 13.88 -0.61 20.54
CA CYS A 132 13.54 -1.40 21.73
C CYS A 132 14.52 -1.21 22.90
N ARG A 133 15.39 -0.19 22.85
CA ARG A 133 16.40 0.04 23.89
C ARG A 133 15.85 0.92 25.00
N GLU A 134 15.92 0.44 26.24
CA GLU A 134 15.56 1.23 27.43
C GLU A 134 16.67 2.24 27.78
N GLY A 135 16.29 3.48 28.13
CA GLY A 135 17.20 4.46 28.74
C GLY A 135 18.30 5.05 27.86
N GLY A 136 18.10 5.10 26.53
CA GLY A 136 19.06 5.74 25.61
C GLY A 136 18.93 7.27 25.58
N GLU A 137 20.07 7.98 25.60
CA GLU A 137 20.09 9.43 25.33
C GLU A 137 19.41 9.72 24.00
N GLU A 138 18.52 10.70 24.02
CA GLU A 138 17.88 11.30 22.86
C GLU A 138 18.89 12.18 22.12
N SER A 139 20.07 11.63 21.80
CA SER A 139 20.99 12.29 20.89
C SER A 139 20.20 12.52 19.61
N GLN A 140 20.16 13.76 19.11
CA GLN A 140 19.45 14.15 17.90
C GLN A 140 19.84 13.23 16.74
N MET A 141 19.14 12.11 16.60
CA MET A 141 19.43 11.11 15.60
C MET A 141 18.80 11.59 14.32
N GLU A 142 19.64 11.91 13.35
CA GLU A 142 19.20 12.34 12.02
C GLU A 142 18.15 11.36 11.47
N ASP A 143 16.98 11.87 11.16
CA ASP A 143 15.91 11.13 10.51
C ASP A 143 16.34 10.65 9.11
N VAL A 144 15.88 9.49 8.66
CA VAL A 144 16.23 8.96 7.32
C VAL A 144 15.07 9.22 6.35
N PRO A 145 15.21 10.13 5.37
CA PRO A 145 14.16 10.37 4.38
C PRO A 145 13.98 9.14 3.47
N PHE A 146 12.73 8.81 3.15
CA PHE A 146 12.39 7.71 2.27
C PHE A 146 11.29 8.08 1.27
N GLU A 147 11.29 7.37 0.15
CA GLU A 147 10.18 7.24 -0.77
C GLU A 147 9.85 5.75 -0.91
N MET A 148 8.56 5.40 -0.84
CA MET A 148 8.09 4.02 -0.86
C MET A 148 6.93 3.89 -1.83
N MET A 149 6.99 2.91 -2.73
CA MET A 149 5.93 2.59 -3.69
C MET A 149 5.39 1.20 -3.38
N LEU A 150 4.07 1.08 -3.22
CA LEU A 150 3.38 -0.18 -2.99
C LEU A 150 2.59 -0.52 -4.25
N LEU A 151 2.93 -1.64 -4.89
CA LEU A 151 2.47 -2.01 -6.22
C LEU A 151 1.86 -3.41 -6.19
N ASN A 152 0.70 -3.55 -6.79
CA ASN A 152 0.06 -4.80 -7.15
C ASN A 152 0.39 -5.16 -8.61
N PRO A 153 0.21 -6.44 -8.97
CA PRO A 153 0.27 -6.87 -10.36
C PRO A 153 -0.92 -6.31 -11.15
N ASP A 154 -0.65 -5.82 -12.36
CA ASP A 154 -1.63 -5.43 -13.36
C ASP A 154 -2.29 -6.66 -14.02
N ALA A 155 -3.14 -6.44 -15.02
CA ALA A 155 -3.83 -7.50 -15.75
C ALA A 155 -2.89 -8.47 -16.50
N GLU A 156 -1.65 -8.05 -16.78
CA GLU A 156 -0.61 -8.86 -17.41
C GLU A 156 0.32 -9.53 -16.36
N GLY A 157 0.13 -9.22 -15.08
CA GLY A 157 0.92 -9.74 -13.97
C GLY A 157 2.14 -8.88 -13.60
N ASN A 158 2.31 -7.70 -14.21
CA ASN A 158 3.46 -6.82 -13.94
C ASN A 158 3.18 -5.93 -12.72
N PRO A 159 4.17 -5.66 -11.84
CA PRO A 159 3.99 -4.90 -10.61
C PRO A 159 3.90 -3.38 -10.86
N PHE A 160 2.90 -2.92 -11.60
CA PHE A 160 2.72 -1.51 -11.96
C PHE A 160 1.42 -0.90 -11.43
N ASP A 161 0.54 -1.70 -10.81
CA ASP A 161 -0.71 -1.20 -10.26
C ASP A 161 -0.50 -0.61 -8.86
N HIS A 162 -0.54 0.70 -8.73
CA HIS A 162 -0.35 1.39 -7.47
C HIS A 162 -1.60 1.47 -6.58
N PHE A 163 -2.72 0.85 -6.96
CA PHE A 163 -3.96 0.86 -6.21
C PHE A 163 -4.05 -0.30 -5.20
N SER A 164 -4.49 0.02 -3.99
CA SER A 164 -4.81 -0.99 -2.98
C SER A 164 -6.08 -1.75 -3.42
N ALA A 165 -6.16 -3.07 -3.23
CA ALA A 165 -7.30 -3.86 -3.72
C ALA A 165 -8.67 -3.32 -3.22
N GLY A 166 -8.77 -2.96 -1.94
CA GLY A 166 -9.98 -2.38 -1.33
C GLY A 166 -10.32 -0.96 -1.79
N GLU A 167 -9.39 -0.26 -2.42
CA GLU A 167 -9.61 1.04 -3.08
C GLU A 167 -9.96 0.87 -4.57
N SER A 168 -9.48 -0.23 -5.17
CA SER A 168 -9.71 -0.63 -6.57
C SER A 168 -11.18 -1.00 -6.83
N GLY A 169 -11.89 -1.47 -5.79
CA GLY A 169 -13.34 -1.73 -5.84
C GLY A 169 -14.21 -0.49 -6.06
N LYS A 170 -13.64 0.72 -6.00
CA LYS A 170 -14.35 1.97 -6.32
C LYS A 170 -14.07 2.49 -7.74
N ASN A 171 -13.04 1.97 -8.41
CA ASN A 171 -12.64 2.35 -9.77
C ASN A 171 -12.81 1.23 -10.81
N MET A 172 -13.23 0.02 -10.44
CA MET A 172 -13.78 -0.96 -11.40
C MET A 172 -15.21 -0.59 -11.85
N TYR A 173 -15.46 0.71 -12.05
CA TYR A 173 -16.64 1.27 -12.68
C TYR A 173 -16.18 2.57 -13.32
N LEU A 174 -15.96 2.53 -14.64
CA LEU A 174 -16.01 3.61 -15.64
C LEU A 174 -14.95 3.41 -16.73
N ASP A 175 -15.02 2.27 -17.43
CA ASP A 175 -14.54 2.16 -18.82
C ASP A 175 -15.58 1.38 -19.65
N ILE A 176 -16.85 1.78 -19.54
CA ILE A 176 -17.88 1.40 -20.51
C ILE A 176 -18.51 2.69 -21.02
N LEU A 177 -17.85 3.29 -22.01
CA LEU A 177 -18.50 4.27 -22.86
C LEU A 177 -19.49 3.53 -23.77
N SER A 178 -20.78 3.73 -23.45
CA SER A 178 -21.87 3.88 -24.41
C SER A 178 -22.25 2.67 -25.28
N VAL A 179 -23.07 1.74 -24.75
CA VAL A 179 -24.21 1.20 -25.51
C VAL A 179 -25.42 0.99 -24.58
N GLU A 180 -26.29 2.00 -24.62
CA GLU A 180 -27.75 1.96 -24.62
C GLU A 180 -28.53 0.88 -23.80
N LYS A 181 -29.20 1.40 -22.75
CA LYS A 181 -30.59 1.10 -22.28
C LYS A 181 -31.05 -0.37 -22.23
N ASP A 182 -31.17 -0.92 -21.02
CA ASP A 182 -32.46 -1.26 -20.39
C ASP A 182 -32.31 -2.24 -19.21
N LEU A 183 -32.93 -1.88 -18.08
CA LEU A 183 -33.39 -2.70 -16.96
C LEU A 183 -32.44 -3.74 -16.31
N CYS A 184 -32.08 -3.51 -15.03
CA CYS A 184 -32.75 -4.15 -13.86
C CYS A 184 -31.93 -3.88 -12.56
N PRO A 185 -32.55 -3.47 -11.42
CA PRO A 185 -31.84 -3.19 -10.19
C PRO A 185 -31.69 -4.45 -9.32
N ARG A 186 -30.53 -4.58 -8.66
CA ARG A 186 -30.21 -5.52 -7.57
C ARG A 186 -30.15 -7.00 -7.95
N ILE A 187 -28.94 -7.57 -7.93
CA ILE A 187 -28.59 -8.81 -7.22
C ILE A 187 -27.07 -8.97 -7.30
N PHE A 188 -26.46 -9.22 -6.14
CA PHE A 188 -25.08 -9.64 -5.94
C PHE A 188 -24.69 -10.74 -6.95
N MET A 189 -23.56 -10.61 -7.64
CA MET A 189 -22.93 -11.76 -8.28
C MET A 189 -21.41 -11.74 -8.08
N LEU A 190 -20.96 -12.63 -7.19
CA LEU A 190 -19.60 -13.12 -7.07
C LEU A 190 -19.05 -13.54 -8.44
N CYS A 191 -18.09 -12.79 -8.98
CA CYS A 191 -17.33 -13.24 -10.15
C CYS A 191 -16.12 -14.06 -9.67
N TYR A 192 -16.35 -15.36 -9.47
CA TYR A 192 -15.28 -16.36 -9.56
C TYR A 192 -15.09 -16.69 -11.04
N LEU A 193 -14.03 -16.17 -11.66
CA LEU A 193 -13.65 -16.52 -13.03
C LEU A 193 -12.77 -17.78 -12.98
N ASN A 194 -13.40 -18.96 -13.11
CA ASN A 194 -12.68 -20.18 -13.45
C ASN A 194 -12.83 -20.45 -14.95
N THR A 195 -11.70 -20.44 -15.65
CA THR A 195 -11.58 -20.70 -17.08
C THR A 195 -12.01 -22.13 -17.42
N LYS A 196 -13.21 -22.31 -17.98
CA LYS A 196 -13.53 -23.22 -19.11
C LYS A 196 -15.06 -23.33 -19.28
N LYS A 197 -15.53 -22.97 -20.48
CA LYS A 197 -16.87 -23.21 -21.07
C LYS A 197 -18.05 -22.55 -20.33
N LEU A 198 -18.42 -21.35 -20.76
CA LEU A 198 -19.75 -20.78 -20.51
C LEU A 198 -20.82 -21.59 -21.26
N LYS A 199 -21.53 -22.45 -20.53
CA LYS A 199 -22.93 -22.79 -20.82
C LYS A 199 -23.76 -22.20 -19.68
N THR A 200 -24.44 -21.10 -19.96
CA THR A 200 -25.34 -20.44 -19.03
C THR A 200 -26.60 -21.29 -18.88
N THR A 201 -26.76 -21.94 -17.73
CA THR A 201 -28.05 -22.53 -17.33
C THR A 201 -28.36 -22.02 -15.93
N CYS A 202 -29.36 -21.15 -15.81
CA CYS A 202 -29.90 -20.74 -14.52
C CYS A 202 -30.84 -21.84 -14.03
N VAL A 203 -30.55 -22.39 -12.85
CA VAL A 203 -31.50 -23.23 -12.09
C VAL A 203 -31.90 -22.41 -10.87
N GLN A 204 -33.19 -22.10 -10.76
CA GLN A 204 -33.79 -21.51 -9.56
C GLN A 204 -33.84 -22.57 -8.45
N GLN A 205 -33.41 -22.19 -7.25
CA GLN A 205 -33.82 -22.83 -6.00
C GLN A 205 -34.63 -21.82 -5.19
#